data_AF-A0A1B7KWQ1-F1
#
_entry.id   AF-A0A1B7KWQ1-F1
#
_cell.length_a   1.000
_cell.length_b   1.000
_cell.length_c   1.000
_cell.angle_alpha   90.00
_cell.angle_beta   90.00
_cell.angle_gamma   90.00
#
_symmetry.space_group_name_H-M   'P 1'
#
loop_
_entity.id
_entity.type
_entity.pdbx_description
1 polymer ?
#
loop_
_entity_poly.entity_id
_entity_poly.type
_entity_poly.pdbx_seq_one_letter_code
_entity_poly.pdbx_strand_id
1 'polypeptide(L)' 'MMLQPNYASPSVYEYQRLVDQEAWLLQVAEYCEAQGLHEDARWVRHMKKFVSVRRKCLKAALRQKTKTASAPTLAV' A
#
# COMPACT_ATOMS: atom_id res chain seq x y z
N MET A 1 -9.11 -5.82 -10.54
CA MET A 1 -9.17 -4.43 -10.03
C MET A 1 -8.09 -4.21 -8.98
N MET A 2 -7.33 -3.11 -9.04
CA MET A 2 -6.33 -2.79 -8.01
C MET A 2 -7.01 -2.23 -6.76
N LEU A 3 -6.63 -2.69 -5.56
CA LEU A 3 -7.21 -2.25 -4.30
C LEU A 3 -7.12 -0.72 -4.14
N GLN A 4 -8.27 -0.05 -4.05
CA GLN A 4 -8.35 1.38 -3.77
C GLN A 4 -8.74 1.57 -2.30
N PRO A 5 -7.79 1.97 -1.43
CA PRO A 5 -8.07 2.11 -0.01
C PRO A 5 -8.96 3.33 0.27
N ASN A 6 -9.78 3.25 1.31
CA ASN A 6 -10.56 4.39 1.76
C ASN A 6 -9.73 5.28 2.70
N TYR A 7 -9.23 6.41 2.19
CA TYR A 7 -8.44 7.36 2.98
C TYR A 7 -9.26 8.16 4.01
N ALA A 8 -10.58 8.27 3.84
CA ALA A 8 -11.45 8.96 4.80
C ALA A 8 -11.75 8.08 6.04
N SER A 9 -11.72 6.77 5.87
CA SER A 9 -11.87 5.80 6.95
C SER A 9 -10.71 4.79 6.93
N PRO A 10 -9.47 5.22 7.25
CA PRO A 10 -8.31 4.36 7.12
C PRO A 10 -8.34 3.22 8.15
N SER A 11 -8.04 2.01 7.69
CA SER A 11 -7.98 0.80 8.50
C SER A 11 -6.62 0.11 8.45
N VAL A 12 -6.22 -0.51 9.56
CA VAL A 12 -4.99 -1.32 9.63
C VAL A 12 -5.11 -2.54 8.70
N TYR A 13 -6.31 -3.09 8.55
CA TYR A 13 -6.59 -4.20 7.65
C TYR A 13 -6.29 -3.85 6.18
N GLU A 14 -6.78 -2.71 5.67
CA GLU A 14 -6.47 -2.27 4.30
C GLU A 14 -4.98 -1.98 4.12
N TYR A 15 -4.32 -1.46 5.16
CA TYR A 15 -2.87 -1.27 5.14
C TYR A 15 -2.14 -2.60 5.01
N GLN A 16 -2.55 -3.63 5.76
CA GLN A 16 -1.98 -4.97 5.66
C GLN A 16 -2.18 -5.55 4.25
N ARG A 17 -3.38 -5.43 3.68
CA ARG A 17 -3.64 -5.89 2.31
C ARG A 17 -2.72 -5.23 1.27
N LEU A 18 -2.41 -3.95 1.42
CA LEU A 18 -1.46 -3.26 0.54
C LEU A 18 -0.02 -3.75 0.74
N VAL A 19 0.38 -4.13 1.96
CA VAL A 19 1.68 -4.76 2.23
C VAL A 19 1.76 -6.12 1.55
N ASP A 20 0.75 -6.96 1.73
CA ASP A 20 0.71 -8.31 1.14
C ASP A 20 0.71 -8.23 -0.38
N GLN A 21 -0.05 -7.29 -0.95
CA GLN A 21 -0.07 -7.06 -2.40
C GLN A 21 1.28 -6.56 -2.94
N GLU A 22 2.00 -5.69 -2.21
CA GLU A 22 3.33 -5.22 -2.62
C GLU A 22 4.36 -6.37 -2.60
N ALA A 23 4.27 -7.27 -1.61
CA ALA A 23 5.11 -8.47 -1.52
C ALA A 23 4.82 -9.46 -2.65
N TRP A 24 3.53 -9.72 -2.92
CA TRP A 24 3.11 -10.58 -4.02
C TRP A 24 3.58 -10.06 -5.38
N LEU A 25 3.45 -8.75 -5.64
CA LEU A 25 3.94 -8.15 -6.90
C LEU A 25 5.46 -8.27 -7.05
N LEU A 26 6.22 -8.25 -5.95
CA LEU A 26 7.66 -8.49 -6.02
C LEU A 26 7.97 -9.94 -6.44
N GLN A 27 7.30 -10.91 -5.83
CA GLN A 27 7.46 -12.33 -6.17
C GLN A 27 7.07 -12.61 -7.62
N VAL A 28 5.98 -12.01 -8.11
CA VAL A 28 5.57 -12.14 -9.51
C VAL A 28 6.60 -11.54 -10.46
N ALA A 29 7.19 -10.38 -10.12
CA ALA A 29 8.22 -9.78 -10.96
C ALA A 29 9.48 -10.66 -11.03
N GLU A 30 9.91 -11.23 -9.90
CA GLU A 30 11.04 -12.18 -9.83
C GLU A 30 10.75 -13.45 -10.63
N TYR A 31 9.53 -13.98 -10.56
CA TYR A 31 9.09 -15.11 -11.37
C TYR A 31 9.15 -14.79 -12.87
N CYS A 32 8.61 -13.63 -13.30
CA CYS A 32 8.68 -13.21 -14.70
C CYS A 32 10.14 -13.08 -15.19
N GLU A 33 11.05 -12.55 -14.37
CA GLU A 33 12.47 -12.49 -14.72
C GLU A 33 13.11 -13.87 -14.88
N ALA A 34 12.80 -14.80 -13.98
CA ALA A 34 13.30 -16.18 -14.05
C ALA A 34 12.81 -16.91 -15.32
N GLN A 35 11.65 -16.52 -15.87
CA GLN A 35 11.10 -17.06 -17.11
C GLN A 35 11.56 -16.31 -18.38
N GLY A 36 12.41 -15.29 -18.25
CA GLY A 36 12.83 -14.44 -19.38
C GLY A 36 11.76 -13.45 -19.87
N LEU A 37 10.66 -13.27 -19.12
CA LEU A 37 9.56 -12.37 -19.43
C LEU A 37 9.86 -10.94 -18.93
N HIS A 38 10.84 -10.29 -19.56
CA HIS A 38 11.38 -9.01 -19.08
C HIS A 38 10.39 -7.84 -19.17
N GLU A 39 9.53 -7.82 -20.20
CA GLU A 39 8.49 -6.79 -20.34
C GLU A 39 7.42 -6.90 -19.26
N ASP A 40 6.97 -8.12 -18.96
CA ASP A 40 6.03 -8.38 -17.88
C ASP A 40 6.62 -8.02 -16.52
N ALA A 41 7.87 -8.42 -16.26
CA ALA A 41 8.57 -8.06 -15.03
C ALA A 41 8.65 -6.53 -14.85
N ARG A 42 8.90 -5.78 -15.94
CA ARG A 42 8.90 -4.30 -15.93
C ARG A 42 7.50 -3.76 -15.60
N TRP A 43 6.45 -4.30 -16.20
CA TRP A 43 5.08 -3.89 -15.93
C TRP A 43 4.66 -4.17 -14.48
N VAL A 44 4.97 -5.35 -13.96
CA VAL A 44 4.66 -5.75 -12.58
C VAL A 44 5.39 -4.84 -11.58
N ARG A 45 6.65 -4.50 -11.84
CA ARG A 45 7.39 -3.50 -11.04
C ARG A 45 6.75 -2.11 -11.10
N HIS A 46 6.22 -1.73 -12.25
CA HIS A 46 5.50 -0.47 -12.38
C HIS A 46 4.20 -0.49 -11.57
N MET A 47 3.44 -1.58 -11.60
CA MET A 47 2.25 -1.78 -10.75
C MET A 47 2.60 -1.71 -9.25
N LYS A 48 3.71 -2.34 -8.84
CA LYS A 48 4.20 -2.28 -7.46
C LYS A 48 4.41 -0.84 -6.99
N LYS A 49 4.93 0.05 -7.84
CA LYS A 49 5.12 1.47 -7.49
C LYS A 49 3.81 2.14 -7.09
N PHE A 50 2.70 1.90 -7.82
CA PHE A 50 1.39 2.45 -7.47
C PHE A 50 0.88 1.92 -6.12
N VAL A 51 1.03 0.62 -5.86
CA VAL A 51 0.67 0.01 -4.57
C VAL A 51 1.50 0.61 -3.43
N SER A 52 2.81 0.81 -3.65
CA SER A 52 3.71 1.42 -2.67
C SER A 52 3.30 2.85 -2.31
N VAL A 53 2.92 3.66 -3.30
CA VAL A 53 2.37 5.01 -3.07
C VAL A 53 1.09 4.93 -2.23
N ARG A 54 0.15 4.07 -2.60
CA ARG A 54 -1.12 3.90 -1.86
C ARG A 54 -0.87 3.50 -0.40
N ARG A 55 0.07 2.57 -0.16
CA ARG A 55 0.46 2.12 1.18
C ARG A 55 1.05 3.26 2.01
N LYS A 56 1.96 4.05 1.43
CA LYS A 56 2.56 5.21 2.11
C LYS A 56 1.51 6.25 2.51
N CYS A 57 0.60 6.57 1.60
CA CYS A 57 -0.52 7.47 1.88
C CYS A 57 -1.43 6.92 3.00
N LEU A 58 -1.76 5.63 2.97
CA LEU A 58 -2.63 5.02 3.98
C LEU A 58 -1.94 4.96 5.36
N LYS A 59 -0.63 4.70 5.39
CA LYS A 59 0.19 4.79 6.62
C LYS A 59 0.14 6.18 7.22
N ALA A 60 0.24 7.22 6.39
CA ALA A 60 0.14 8.60 6.83
C ALA A 60 -1.26 8.91 7.39
N ALA A 61 -2.32 8.48 6.69
CA ALA A 61 -3.70 8.64 7.15
C ALA A 61 -3.96 7.94 8.50
N LEU A 62 -3.45 6.71 8.68
CA LEU A 62 -3.52 5.98 9.95
C LEU A 62 -2.81 6.74 11.09
N ARG A 63 -1.60 7.26 10.83
CA ARG A 63 -0.86 8.08 11.80
C ARG A 63 -1.60 9.36 12.17
N GLN A 64 -2.26 9.99 11.20
CA GLN A 64 -3.06 11.17 11.45
C GLN A 64 -4.27 10.84 12.32
N LYS A 65 -5.00 9.75 12.02
CA LYS A 65 -6.11 9.26 12.85
C LYS A 65 -5.67 9.00 14.29
N THR A 66 -4.52 8.34 14.51
CA THR A 66 -4.00 8.11 15.86
C THR A 66 -3.63 9.42 16.56
N LYS A 67 -3.03 10.38 15.84
CA LYS A 67 -2.65 11.69 16.39
C LYS A 67 -3.87 12.52 16.77
N THR A 68 -4.93 12.50 15.95
CA THR A 68 -6.19 13.16 16.24
C THR A 68 -6.91 12.51 17.42
N ALA A 69 -6.86 11.18 17.53
CA ALA A 69 -7.44 10.46 18.67
C ALA A 69 -6.63 10.66 19.97
N SER A 70 -5.32 10.89 19.88
CA SER A 70 -4.44 11.13 21.03
C SER A 70 -4.26 12.61 21.37
N ALA A 71 -4.76 13.53 20.55
CA ALA A 71 -4.79 14.94 20.89
C ALA A 71 -5.74 15.05 22.09
N PRO A 72 -5.25 15.42 23.29
CA PRO A 72 -6.13 15.61 24.41
C PRO A 72 -7.19 16.63 23.99
N THR A 73 -8.39 16.41 24.48
CA THR A 73 -9.50 17.36 24.51
C THR A 73 -8.99 18.68 25.09
N LEU A 74 -8.30 19.50 24.29
CA LEU A 74 -8.01 20.91 24.57
C LEU A 74 -9.28 21.69 24.20
N ALA A 75 -10.37 21.30 24.84
CA ALA A 75 -11.57 22.10 24.96
C ALA A 75 -11.80 22.21 26.47
N VAL A 76 -11.75 23.46 26.94
CA VAL A 76 -11.86 23.95 28.32
C VAL A 76 -10.54 24.08 29.05
#